data_AF-A0ABD6IVS1-F1
#
_entry.id   AF-A0ABD6IVS1-F1
#
_cell.length_a   1.000
_cell.length_b   1.000
_cell.length_c   1.000
_cell.angle_alpha   90.00
_cell.angle_beta   90.00
_cell.angle_gamma   90.00
#
_symmetry.space_group_name_H-M   'P 1'
#
loop_
_entity.id
_entity.type
_entity.pdbx_description
1 polymer ?
#
loop_
_entity_poly.entity_id
_entity_poly.type
_entity_poly.pdbx_seq_one_letter_code
_entity_poly.pdbx_strand_id
1 'polypeptide(L)' 'MSASLGYSRSGTTHYKAAVSISSGQTKSTTWSLGADAYCSNIIGLMNSGGDKYQTPTSHC' A
#
# COMPACT_ATOMS: atom_id res chain seq x y z
N MET A 1 -9.69 1.36 15.13
CA MET A 1 -8.35 1.67 14.58
C MET A 1 -8.53 1.99 13.09
N SER A 2 -7.77 2.92 12.55
CA SER A 2 -7.82 3.27 11.12
C SER A 2 -6.44 3.09 10.49
N ALA A 3 -6.42 2.50 9.29
CA ALA A 3 -5.21 2.32 8.51
C ALA A 3 -5.45 2.76 7.07
N SER A 4 -4.43 3.33 6.43
CA SER A 4 -4.42 3.64 5.02
C SER A 4 -3.44 2.72 4.32
N LEU A 5 -3.91 2.09 3.24
CA LEU A 5 -3.08 1.28 2.36
C LEU A 5 -2.56 2.16 1.24
N GLY A 6 -1.30 1.94 0.86
CA GLY A 6 -0.60 2.70 -0.14
C GLY A 6 0.43 1.87 -0.88
N TYR A 7 1.12 2.53 -1.80
CA TYR A 7 2.31 2.00 -2.43
C TYR A 7 3.28 3.13 -2.73
N SER A 8 4.57 2.81 -2.74
CA SER A 8 5.62 3.68 -3.26
C SER A 8 6.08 3.14 -4.61
N ARG A 9 6.15 4.02 -5.61
CA ARG A 9 6.64 3.74 -6.95
C ARG A 9 7.63 4.83 -7.34
N SER A 10 8.86 4.43 -7.66
CA SER A 10 9.92 5.35 -8.09
C SER A 10 10.11 6.58 -7.17
N GLY A 11 9.97 6.38 -5.85
CA GLY A 11 10.08 7.44 -4.84
C GLY A 11 8.80 8.24 -4.59
N THR A 12 7.75 8.07 -5.41
CA THR A 12 6.44 8.70 -5.18
C THR A 12 5.53 7.76 -4.41
N THR A 13 4.97 8.25 -3.30
CA THR A 13 4.05 7.47 -2.47
C THR A 13 2.60 7.85 -2.72
N HIS A 14 1.76 6.85 -2.93
CA HIS A 14 0.31 6.99 -3.10
C HIS A 14 -0.41 6.27 -1.96
N TYR A 15 -1.29 6.97 -1.24
CA TYR A 15 -2.16 6.39 -0.22
C TYR A 15 -3.62 6.50 -0.64
N LYS A 16 -4.41 5.48 -0.32
CA LYS A 16 -5.87 5.57 -0.33
C LYS A 16 -6.38 6.22 0.95
N ALA A 17 -7.66 6.61 0.92
CA ALA A 17 -8.38 7.02 2.11
C ALA A 17 -8.23 5.98 3.24
N ALA A 18 -8.12 6.47 4.47
CA ALA A 18 -8.03 5.60 5.63
C ALA A 18 -9.31 4.75 5.76
N VAL A 19 -9.12 3.47 6.04
CA VAL A 19 -10.19 2.51 6.29
C VAL A 19 -10.17 2.09 7.75
N SER A 20 -11.35 1.88 8.32
CA SER A 20 -11.49 1.30 9.65
C SER A 20 -11.09 -0.18 9.61
N ILE A 21 -10.20 -0.57 10.52
CA ILE A 21 -9.72 -1.94 10.70
C ILE A 21 -9.90 -2.38 12.15
N SER A 22 -10.08 -3.68 12.34
CA SER A 22 -10.12 -4.34 13.64
C SER A 22 -9.05 -5.45 13.71
N SER A 23 -8.68 -5.86 14.92
CA SER A 23 -7.64 -6.89 15.11
C SER A 23 -8.03 -8.19 14.39
N GLY A 24 -7.08 -8.77 13.65
CA GLY A 24 -7.31 -9.99 12.86
C GLY A 24 -8.02 -9.77 11.51
N GLN A 25 -8.42 -8.54 11.17
CA GLN A 25 -8.98 -8.26 9.84
C GLN A 25 -7.90 -8.03 8.79
N THR A 26 -8.07 -8.71 7.65
CA THR A 26 -7.31 -8.43 6.43
C THR A 26 -8.09 -7.46 5.56
N LYS A 27 -7.42 -6.39 5.12
CA LYS A 27 -7.90 -5.50 4.06
C LYS A 27 -6.93 -5.54 2.91
N SER A 28 -7.45 -5.61 1.69
CA SER A 28 -6.69 -5.55 0.46
C SER A 28 -7.18 -4.38 -0.39
N THR A 29 -6.25 -3.78 -1.13
CA THR A 29 -6.54 -2.78 -2.15
C THR A 29 -5.87 -3.23 -3.43
N THR A 30 -6.65 -3.26 -4.51
CA THR A 30 -6.13 -3.45 -5.86
C THR A 30 -5.86 -2.08 -6.48
N TRP A 31 -4.68 -1.94 -7.06
CA TRP A 31 -4.27 -0.76 -7.79
C TRP A 31 -4.20 -1.09 -9.28
N SER A 32 -5.05 -0.44 -10.08
CA SER A 32 -4.98 -0.52 -11.54
C SER A 32 -3.84 0.36 -12.03
N LEU A 33 -2.64 -0.19 -12.05
CA LEU A 33 -1.45 0.49 -12.57
C LEU A 33 -1.26 0.13 -14.05
N GLY A 34 -0.66 1.04 -14.81
CA GLY A 34 -0.30 0.80 -16.21
C GLY A 34 0.69 -0.36 -16.34
N ALA A 35 0.81 -0.94 -17.54
CA ALA A 35 1.71 -2.07 -17.81
C ALA A 35 3.19 -1.76 -17.44
N ASP A 36 3.58 -0.50 -17.55
CA ASP A 36 4.89 0.04 -17.15
C ASP A 36 5.17 -0.06 -15.64
N ALA A 37 4.13 -0.25 -14.82
CA ALA A 37 4.25 -0.35 -13.38
C ALA A 37 4.71 -1.72 -12.90
N TYR A 38 4.40 -2.78 -13.65
CA TYR A 38 4.81 -4.15 -13.29
C TYR A 38 6.32 -4.33 -13.29
N CYS A 39 7.04 -3.65 -14.19
CA CYS A 39 8.50 -3.67 -14.26
C CYS A 39 9.16 -2.63 -13.33
N SER A 40 8.39 -1.89 -12.53
CA SER A 40 8.92 -0.90 -11.60
C SER A 40 8.87 -1.43 -10.17
N ASN A 41 9.87 -1.07 -9.36
CA ASN A 41 9.90 -1.44 -7.95
C ASN A 41 8.71 -0.81 -7.22
N ILE A 42 7.67 -1.61 -6.94
CA ILE A 42 6.52 -1.20 -6.16
C ILE A 42 6.66 -1.76 -4.76
N ILE A 43 6.70 -0.85 -3.79
CA ILE A 43 6.71 -1.18 -2.37
C ILE A 43 5.33 -0.92 -1.81
N GLY A 44 4.64 -1.95 -1.33
CA GLY A 44 3.37 -1.75 -0.65
C GLY A 44 3.58 -1.05 0.69
N LEU A 45 2.63 -0.22 1.09
CA LEU A 45 2.72 0.59 2.31
C LEU A 45 1.43 0.46 3.11
N MET A 46 1.57 0.41 4.43
CA MET A 46 0.46 0.54 5.37
C MET A 46 0.81 1.65 6.35
N ASN A 47 -0.08 2.64 6.49
CA ASN A 47 0.02 3.66 7.52
C ASN A 47 -1.11 3.45 8.53
N SER A 48 -0.78 3.15 9.77
CA SER A 48 -1.73 2.91 10.86
C SER A 48 -1.41 3.86 12.01
N GLY A 49 -2.30 4.81 12.30
CA GLY A 49 -2.16 5.70 13.45
C GLY A 49 -0.91 6.59 13.48
N GLY A 50 -0.21 6.76 12.35
CA GLY A 50 1.05 7.52 12.25
C GLY A 50 2.28 6.65 11.97
N ASP A 51 2.21 5.36 12.29
CA ASP A 51 3.25 4.39 11.98
C ASP A 51 3.15 3.92 10.52
N LYS A 52 4.30 3.86 9.84
CA LYS A 52 4.40 3.42 8.44
C LYS A 52 5.12 2.09 8.35
N TYR A 53 4.47 1.11 7.74
CA TYR A 53 4.99 -0.23 7.52
C TYR A 53 5.11 -0.48 6.02
N GLN A 54 6.22 -1.09 5.60
CA GLN A 54 6.37 -1.61 4.25
C GLN A 54 5.78 -3.01 4.20
N THR A 55 4.84 -3.24 3.29
CA THR A 55 4.39 -4.59 2.94
C THR A 55 5.28 -5.13 1.82
N PRO A 56 5.40 -6.47 1.69
CA PRO A 56 6.30 -7.09 0.73
C PRO A 56 6.13 -6.52 -0.68
N THR A 57 7.25 -6.27 -1.35
CA THR A 57 7.28 -5.75 -2.71
C THR A 57 6.77 -6.82 -3.68
N SER A 58 6.02 -6.39 -4.68
CA SER A 58 5.76 -7.24 -5.84
C SER A 58 6.88 -6.96 -6.85
N HIS A 59 7.84 -7.88 -6.96
CA HIS A 59 8.79 -7.90 -8.06
C HIS A 59 8.23 -8.80 -9.17
N CYS A 60 8.25 -8.31 -10.40
CA CYS A 60 8.10 -9.15 -11.59
C CYS A 60 9.37 -10.00 -11.81
#